data_AF-A0A4R8KUR4-F1
#
_entry.id   AF-A0A4R8KUR4-F1
#
_cell.length_a   1.000
_cell.length_b   1.000
_cell.length_c   1.000
_cell.angle_alpha   90.00
_cell.angle_beta   90.00
_cell.angle_gamma   90.00
#
_symmetry.space_group_name_H-M   'P 1'
#
loop_
_entity.id
_entity.type
_entity.pdbx_description
1 polymer ?
#
loop_
_entity_poly.entity_id
_entity_poly.type
_entity_poly.pdbx_seq_one_letter_code
_entity_poly.pdbx_strand_id
1 'polypeptide(L)'
;MALALLLSAGASRAEHLLQRRGRTTRWLWLAAIAASVIVPLAWLPGVLAAMPAEQAQLKLGWFVLSVGMLLLLALRSAWLLSHQRRWEKTSLLGTPVFLSGGIGPCVAGLLRPRIVMPVWLQLIPPRQQALLLAHAQCRLAARDPQLLALAYALLVLMPWNLSLWWQLHRLRFAIEVDCDARMLAHGHALRDYAIVLRQHGQYYSGLTGASPIVLNAPRALRRRRHLMARFTRNQATNLL
;
A
#
# COMPACT_ATOMS: atom_id res chain seq x y z
N MET A 1 -5.79 15.09 -16.71
CA MET A 1 -4.98 15.44 -15.52
C MET A 1 -5.73 16.33 -14.53
N ALA A 2 -6.43 17.39 -14.96
CA ALA A 2 -7.21 18.28 -14.08
C ALA A 2 -8.20 17.54 -13.17
N LEU A 3 -8.95 16.57 -13.69
CA LEU A 3 -9.86 15.73 -12.89
C LEU A 3 -9.14 15.01 -11.75
N ALA A 4 -8.01 14.36 -12.03
CA ALA A 4 -7.22 13.64 -11.03
C ALA A 4 -6.66 14.59 -9.94
N LEU A 5 -6.27 15.81 -10.31
CA LEU A 5 -5.85 16.84 -9.36
C LEU A 5 -7.02 17.29 -8.47
N LEU A 6 -8.20 17.54 -9.03
CA LEU A 6 -9.40 17.93 -8.28
C LEU A 6 -9.82 16.82 -7.29
N LEU A 7 -9.88 15.57 -7.76
CA LEU A 7 -10.16 14.42 -6.92
C LEU A 7 -9.11 14.24 -5.81
N SER A 8 -7.84 14.51 -6.11
CA SER A 8 -6.76 14.50 -5.12
C SER A 8 -6.97 15.55 -4.02
N ALA A 9 -7.31 16.78 -4.39
CA ALA A 9 -7.57 17.85 -3.44
C ALA A 9 -8.81 17.57 -2.57
N GLY A 10 -9.89 17.09 -3.18
CA GLY A 10 -11.12 16.69 -2.48
C GLY A 10 -10.88 15.53 -1.51
N ALA A 11 -10.22 14.47 -1.97
CA ALA A 11 -9.87 13.32 -1.13
C ALA A 11 -8.93 13.71 0.02
N SER A 12 -7.98 14.63 -0.19
CA SER A 12 -7.11 15.13 0.89
C SER A 12 -7.92 15.81 2.00
N ARG A 13 -8.85 16.70 1.64
CA ARG A 13 -9.73 17.39 2.60
C ARG A 13 -10.62 16.40 3.34
N ALA A 14 -11.26 15.49 2.62
CA ALA A 14 -12.12 14.46 3.21
C ALA A 14 -11.34 13.53 4.15
N GLU A 15 -10.12 13.12 3.77
CA GLU A 15 -9.25 12.30 4.60
C GLU A 15 -8.91 12.99 5.92
N HIS A 16 -8.57 14.28 5.90
CA HIS A 16 -8.28 15.04 7.12
C HIS A 16 -9.47 15.08 8.08
N LEU A 17 -10.69 15.22 7.56
CA LEU A 17 -11.92 15.22 8.37
C LEU A 17 -12.24 13.83 8.93
N LEU A 18 -12.12 12.79 8.11
CA LEU A 18 -12.36 11.40 8.52
C LEU A 18 -11.34 10.93 9.58
N GLN A 19 -10.06 11.28 9.39
CA GLN A 19 -9.00 10.95 10.35
C GLN A 19 -9.12 11.71 11.68
N ARG A 20 -9.76 12.89 11.71
CA ARG A 20 -10.12 13.56 12.98
C ARG A 20 -11.18 12.77 13.74
N ARG A 21 -12.09 12.12 13.02
CA ARG A 21 -13.14 11.25 13.58
C ARG A 21 -12.69 9.79 13.80
N GLY A 22 -11.38 9.51 13.72
CA GLY A 22 -10.86 8.15 13.88
C GLY A 22 -11.45 7.16 12.87
N ARG A 23 -11.68 7.58 11.62
CA ARG A 23 -12.14 6.71 10.53
C ARG A 23 -11.00 6.39 9.57
N THR A 24 -11.08 5.19 8.99
CA THR A 24 -10.10 4.69 8.02
C THR A 24 -10.43 5.20 6.62
N THR A 25 -9.42 5.39 5.78
CA THR A 25 -9.53 6.21 4.56
C THR A 25 -9.01 5.52 3.30
N ARG A 26 -8.70 4.22 3.37
CA ARG A 26 -8.19 3.48 2.21
C ARG A 26 -9.17 3.46 1.03
N TRP A 27 -10.46 3.30 1.30
CA TRP A 27 -11.49 3.24 0.26
C TRP A 27 -11.71 4.58 -0.43
N LEU A 28 -11.55 5.69 0.30
CA LEU A 28 -11.60 7.03 -0.26
C LEU A 28 -10.52 7.21 -1.35
N TRP A 29 -9.29 6.79 -1.05
CA TRP A 29 -8.18 6.90 -2.01
C TRP A 29 -8.30 5.92 -3.17
N LEU A 30 -8.77 4.69 -2.92
CA LEU A 30 -9.04 3.74 -4.01
C LEU A 30 -10.14 4.28 -4.96
N ALA A 31 -11.22 4.85 -4.42
CA ALA A 31 -12.28 5.46 -5.20
C ALA A 31 -11.77 6.67 -6.00
N ALA A 32 -10.89 7.51 -5.42
CA ALA A 32 -10.27 8.62 -6.12
C ALA A 32 -9.40 8.16 -7.31
N ILE A 33 -8.62 7.08 -7.13
CA ILE A 33 -7.83 6.47 -8.21
C ILE A 33 -8.75 5.91 -9.29
N ALA A 34 -9.76 5.12 -8.91
CA ALA A 34 -10.72 4.55 -9.84
C ALA A 34 -11.45 5.62 -10.66
N ALA A 35 -11.98 6.66 -10.01
CA ALA A 35 -12.65 7.77 -10.69
C ALA A 35 -11.69 8.57 -11.60
N SER A 36 -10.43 8.75 -11.19
CA SER A 36 -9.41 9.44 -11.98
C SER A 36 -9.02 8.70 -13.26
N VAL A 37 -9.29 7.39 -13.33
CA VAL A 37 -8.93 6.52 -14.46
C VAL A 37 -10.15 6.13 -15.29
N ILE A 38 -11.22 5.63 -14.65
CA ILE A 38 -12.43 5.14 -15.33
C ILE A 38 -13.16 6.28 -16.04
N VAL A 39 -13.28 7.46 -15.40
CA VAL A 39 -14.01 8.58 -16.00
C VAL A 39 -13.34 8.99 -17.31
N PRO A 40 -12.03 9.30 -17.41
CA PRO A 40 -11.42 9.61 -18.71
C PRO A 40 -11.47 8.46 -19.73
N LEU A 41 -11.36 7.21 -19.29
CA LEU A 41 -11.41 6.05 -20.19
C LEU A 41 -12.74 5.92 -20.93
N ALA A 42 -13.85 6.29 -20.30
CA ALA A 42 -15.17 6.26 -20.95
C ALA A 42 -15.25 7.20 -22.17
N TRP A 43 -14.45 8.26 -22.20
CA TRP A 43 -14.43 9.27 -23.26
C TRP A 43 -13.31 9.02 -24.28
N LEU A 44 -12.39 8.11 -23.95
CA LEU A 44 -11.19 7.82 -24.74
C LEU A 44 -11.52 7.40 -26.19
N PRO A 45 -12.51 6.53 -26.48
CA PRO A 45 -12.80 6.15 -27.87
C PRO A 45 -13.15 7.35 -28.76
N GLY A 46 -13.98 8.27 -28.27
CA GLY A 46 -14.36 9.48 -28.99
C GLY A 46 -13.17 10.42 -29.22
N VAL A 47 -12.33 10.60 -28.19
CA VAL A 47 -11.10 11.40 -28.31
C VAL A 47 -10.13 10.80 -29.33
N LEU A 48 -9.93 9.48 -29.31
CA LEU A 48 -9.04 8.79 -30.25
C LEU A 48 -9.56 8.83 -31.69
N ALA A 49 -10.87 8.81 -31.89
CA ALA A 49 -11.51 8.90 -33.21
C ALA A 49 -11.43 10.33 -33.79
N ALA A 50 -11.57 11.35 -32.95
CA ALA A 50 -11.46 12.75 -33.35
C ALA A 50 -10.01 13.25 -33.51
N MET A 51 -9.02 12.43 -33.17
CA MET A 51 -7.61 12.83 -33.13
C MET A 51 -7.01 12.90 -34.55
N PRO A 52 -6.42 14.03 -34.96
CA PRO A 52 -5.78 14.18 -36.27
C PRO A 52 -4.61 13.21 -36.47
N ALA A 53 -4.33 12.87 -37.74
CA ALA A 53 -3.26 11.94 -38.09
C ALA A 53 -1.87 12.41 -37.63
N GLU A 54 -1.61 13.72 -37.67
CA GLU A 54 -0.36 14.31 -37.17
C GLU A 54 -0.08 14.04 -35.68
N GLN A 55 -1.12 13.73 -34.89
CA GLN A 55 -0.98 13.45 -33.46
C GLN A 55 -0.94 11.95 -33.15
N ALA A 56 -0.85 11.07 -34.15
CA ALA A 56 -0.77 9.62 -33.95
C ALA A 56 0.38 9.19 -33.02
N GLN A 57 1.46 9.98 -32.96
CA GLN A 57 2.58 9.78 -32.04
C GLN A 57 2.16 9.76 -30.57
N LEU A 58 1.11 10.49 -30.18
CA LEU A 58 0.60 10.48 -28.80
C LEU A 58 -0.07 9.15 -28.44
N LYS A 59 -0.73 8.48 -29.41
CA LYS A 59 -1.29 7.13 -29.22
C LYS A 59 -0.17 6.11 -29.00
N LEU A 60 0.89 6.21 -29.80
CA LEU A 60 2.08 5.37 -29.64
C LEU A 60 2.77 5.63 -28.29
N GLY A 61 2.95 6.90 -27.91
CA GLY A 61 3.53 7.27 -26.61
C GLY A 61 2.71 6.75 -25.43
N TRP A 62 1.38 6.88 -25.47
CA TRP A 62 0.46 6.30 -24.48
C TRP A 62 0.66 4.79 -24.36
N PHE A 63 0.71 4.08 -25.50
CA PHE A 63 0.88 2.63 -25.54
C PHE A 63 2.25 2.20 -25.01
N VAL A 64 3.33 2.83 -25.47
CA VAL A 64 4.71 2.55 -25.06
C VAL A 64 4.89 2.75 -23.56
N LEU A 65 4.38 3.86 -22.99
CA LEU A 65 4.48 4.13 -21.56
C LEU A 65 3.68 3.12 -20.73
N SER A 66 2.47 2.76 -21.18
CA SER A 66 1.60 1.79 -20.49
C SER A 66 2.18 0.37 -20.53
N VAL A 67 2.62 -0.09 -21.70
CA VAL A 67 3.29 -1.38 -21.88
C VAL A 67 4.62 -1.42 -21.13
N GLY A 68 5.41 -0.36 -21.19
CA GLY A 68 6.67 -0.25 -20.44
C GLY A 68 6.46 -0.36 -18.93
N MET A 69 5.43 0.32 -18.39
CA MET A 69 5.05 0.20 -16.98
C MET A 69 4.57 -1.21 -16.63
N LEU A 70 3.74 -1.83 -17.48
CA LEU A 70 3.27 -3.20 -17.28
C LEU A 70 4.44 -4.20 -17.29
N LEU A 71 5.37 -4.07 -18.23
CA LEU A 71 6.56 -4.91 -18.33
C LEU A 71 7.45 -4.74 -17.10
N LEU A 72 7.67 -3.50 -16.64
CA LEU A 72 8.39 -3.24 -15.38
C LEU A 72 7.74 -3.97 -14.20
N LEU A 73 6.42 -3.87 -14.04
CA LEU A 73 5.70 -4.57 -12.97
C LEU A 73 5.78 -6.09 -13.11
N ALA A 74 5.69 -6.61 -14.34
CA ALA A 74 5.80 -8.04 -14.62
C ALA A 74 7.20 -8.58 -14.32
N LEU A 75 8.26 -7.91 -14.79
CA LEU A 75 9.66 -8.26 -14.51
C LEU A 75 9.97 -8.21 -13.02
N ARG A 76 9.45 -7.22 -12.30
CA ARG A 76 9.57 -7.15 -10.83
C ARG A 76 8.84 -8.29 -10.12
N SER A 77 7.67 -8.66 -10.64
CA SER A 77 6.90 -9.79 -10.12
C SER A 77 7.64 -11.10 -10.35
N ALA A 78 8.18 -11.31 -11.55
CA ALA A 78 9.01 -12.46 -11.87
C ALA A 78 10.29 -12.50 -11.03
N TRP A 79 10.96 -11.36 -10.83
CA TRP A 79 12.15 -11.25 -9.98
C TRP A 79 11.83 -11.59 -8.52
N LEU A 80 10.72 -11.08 -7.97
CA LEU A 80 10.34 -11.44 -6.61
C LEU A 80 10.05 -12.93 -6.52
N LEU A 81 9.21 -13.47 -7.42
CA LEU A 81 8.84 -14.88 -7.46
C LEU A 81 10.06 -15.80 -7.62
N SER A 82 11.06 -15.42 -8.42
CA SER A 82 12.30 -16.18 -8.56
C SER A 82 13.11 -16.17 -7.26
N HIS A 83 13.13 -15.04 -6.55
CA HIS A 83 13.76 -14.95 -5.23
C HIS A 83 12.98 -15.72 -4.15
N GLN A 84 11.65 -15.84 -4.27
CA GLN A 84 10.84 -16.63 -3.33
C GLN A 84 11.19 -18.12 -3.35
N ARG A 85 11.71 -18.64 -4.48
CA ARG A 85 12.13 -20.05 -4.58
C ARG A 85 13.26 -20.40 -3.61
N ARG A 86 14.04 -19.40 -3.18
CA ARG A 86 15.16 -19.54 -2.24
C ARG A 86 14.76 -19.30 -0.78
N TRP A 87 13.51 -18.95 -0.52
CA TRP A 87 13.06 -18.68 0.84
C TRP A 87 12.75 -19.97 1.59
N GLU A 88 13.27 -20.04 2.81
CA GLU A 88 13.05 -21.17 3.69
C GLU A 88 11.66 -21.07 4.33
N LYS A 89 10.89 -22.17 4.29
CA LYS A 89 9.62 -22.27 5.00
C LYS A 89 9.90 -22.59 6.45
N THR A 90 9.46 -21.74 7.36
CA THR A 90 9.55 -22.00 8.79
C THR A 90 8.21 -21.69 9.47
N SER A 91 8.14 -21.98 10.76
CA SER A 91 7.05 -21.49 11.60
C SER A 91 7.59 -20.47 12.59
N LEU A 92 6.94 -19.33 12.69
CA LEU A 92 7.21 -18.31 13.70
C LEU A 92 6.00 -18.22 14.62
N LEU A 93 6.18 -18.54 15.90
CA LEU A 93 5.09 -18.58 16.88
C LEU A 93 3.89 -19.44 16.40
N GLY A 94 4.18 -20.60 15.80
CA GLY A 94 3.17 -21.51 15.24
C GLY A 94 2.54 -21.06 13.92
N THR A 95 2.88 -19.88 13.38
CA THR A 95 2.37 -19.40 12.10
C THR A 95 3.36 -19.72 10.97
N PRO A 96 2.91 -20.28 9.83
CA PRO A 96 3.78 -20.53 8.69
C PRO A 96 4.26 -19.21 8.07
N VAL A 97 5.57 -19.02 7.99
CA VAL A 97 6.21 -17.84 7.40
C VAL A 97 7.39 -18.24 6.50
N PHE A 98 7.74 -17.36 5.58
CA PHE A 98 8.95 -17.50 4.76
C PHE A 98 10.06 -16.64 5.34
N LEU A 99 11.23 -17.23 5.58
CA LEU A 99 12.42 -16.47 5.96
C LEU A 99 13.12 -15.94 4.73
N SER A 100 13.52 -14.68 4.79
CA SER A 100 14.35 -14.08 3.75
C SER A 100 15.57 -13.38 4.35
N GLY A 101 16.70 -13.44 3.65
CA GLY A 101 17.96 -12.83 4.10
C GLY A 101 18.00 -11.30 4.05
N GLY A 102 16.99 -10.63 3.47
CA GLY A 102 17.03 -9.17 3.31
C GLY A 102 15.71 -8.47 2.98
N ILE A 103 14.57 -9.17 3.02
CA ILE A 103 13.24 -8.63 2.69
C ILE A 103 12.24 -8.91 3.83
N GLY A 104 11.34 -7.97 4.10
CA GLY A 104 10.32 -8.07 5.15
C GLY A 104 10.73 -7.38 6.45
N PRO A 105 9.80 -7.21 7.42
CA PRO A 105 8.54 -7.94 7.56
C PRO A 105 7.45 -7.49 6.57
N CYS A 106 7.06 -8.40 5.67
CA CYS A 106 6.13 -8.07 4.59
C CYS A 106 5.14 -9.19 4.25
N VAL A 107 4.07 -8.81 3.54
CA VAL A 107 3.22 -9.77 2.84
C VAL A 107 3.58 -9.69 1.35
N ALA A 108 4.02 -10.80 0.78
CA ALA A 108 4.52 -10.86 -0.59
C ALA A 108 3.68 -11.79 -1.46
N GLY A 109 3.46 -11.39 -2.72
CA GLY A 109 2.67 -12.13 -3.69
C GLY A 109 1.34 -11.45 -4.02
N LEU A 110 0.84 -11.70 -5.23
CA LEU A 110 -0.41 -11.13 -5.73
C LEU A 110 -1.59 -12.10 -5.54
N LEU A 111 -1.53 -13.26 -6.20
CA LEU A 111 -2.63 -14.25 -6.19
C LEU A 111 -2.69 -15.05 -4.89
N ARG A 112 -1.52 -15.41 -4.35
CA ARG A 112 -1.39 -16.17 -3.10
C ARG A 112 -0.41 -15.43 -2.20
N PRO A 113 -0.81 -14.30 -1.59
CA PRO A 113 0.06 -13.54 -0.70
C PRO A 113 0.48 -14.39 0.51
N ARG A 114 1.75 -14.32 0.87
CA ARG A 114 2.32 -15.05 2.01
C ARG A 114 3.11 -14.11 2.91
N ILE A 115 3.20 -14.46 4.19
CA ILE A 115 3.96 -13.70 5.18
C ILE A 115 5.44 -14.03 4.99
N VAL A 116 6.25 -12.98 4.86
CA VAL A 116 7.70 -13.04 4.71
C VAL A 116 8.32 -12.25 5.84
N MET A 117 9.19 -12.93 6.59
CA MET A 117 9.93 -12.34 7.70
C MET A 117 11.43 -12.37 7.41
N PRO A 118 12.18 -11.35 7.83
CA PRO A 118 13.62 -11.37 7.69
C PRO A 118 14.24 -12.30 8.73
N VAL A 119 15.39 -12.91 8.42
CA VAL A 119 16.07 -13.86 9.32
C VAL A 119 16.42 -13.21 10.68
N TRP A 120 16.80 -11.93 10.69
CA TRP A 120 17.11 -11.21 11.93
C TRP A 120 15.93 -11.11 12.89
N LEU A 121 14.69 -11.32 12.43
CA LEU A 121 13.51 -11.30 13.29
C LEU A 121 13.55 -12.41 14.36
N GLN A 122 14.34 -13.46 14.16
CA GLN A 122 14.57 -14.48 15.18
C GLN A 122 15.41 -13.96 16.36
N LEU A 123 16.16 -12.87 16.16
CA LEU A 123 17.06 -12.28 17.16
C LEU A 123 16.34 -11.29 18.10
N ILE A 124 15.11 -10.88 17.77
CA ILE A 124 14.35 -9.91 18.58
C ILE A 124 13.46 -10.64 19.62
N PRO A 125 13.08 -10.00 20.74
CA PRO A 125 12.28 -10.66 21.77
C PRO A 125 10.94 -11.22 21.26
N PRO A 126 10.46 -12.39 21.75
CA PRO A 126 9.25 -13.05 21.25
C PRO A 126 7.99 -12.17 21.25
N ARG A 127 7.84 -11.29 22.25
CA ARG A 127 6.71 -10.33 22.31
C ARG A 127 6.74 -9.34 21.13
N GLN A 128 7.93 -8.91 20.71
CA GLN A 128 8.09 -8.01 19.56
C GLN A 128 7.88 -8.76 18.23
N GLN A 129 8.35 -10.00 18.14
CA GLN A 129 8.06 -10.89 17.00
C GLN A 129 6.54 -11.07 16.82
N ALA A 130 5.82 -11.33 17.92
CA ALA A 130 4.38 -11.51 17.91
C ALA A 130 3.65 -10.28 17.36
N LEU A 131 4.07 -9.07 17.73
CA LEU A 131 3.48 -7.83 17.23
C LEU A 131 3.73 -7.61 15.73
N LEU A 132 4.93 -7.91 15.23
CA LEU A 132 5.25 -7.81 13.80
C LEU A 132 4.52 -8.88 12.97
N LEU A 133 4.39 -10.08 13.52
CA LEU A 133 3.63 -11.19 12.93
C LEU A 133 2.14 -10.86 12.87
N ALA A 134 1.54 -10.39 13.96
CA ALA A 134 0.16 -9.96 14.02
C ALA A 134 -0.11 -8.82 13.02
N HIS A 135 0.81 -7.85 12.89
CA HIS A 135 0.69 -6.80 11.88
C HIS A 135 0.70 -7.37 10.44
N ALA A 136 1.60 -8.32 10.14
CA ALA A 136 1.64 -8.97 8.83
C ALA A 136 0.37 -9.79 8.54
N GLN A 137 -0.14 -10.53 9.53
CA GLN A 137 -1.41 -11.26 9.46
C GLN A 137 -2.59 -10.31 9.22
N CYS A 138 -2.63 -9.18 9.92
CA CYS A 138 -3.65 -8.16 9.74
C CYS A 138 -3.69 -7.63 8.29
N ARG A 139 -2.53 -7.37 7.68
CA ARG A 139 -2.45 -6.98 6.26
C ARG A 139 -2.86 -8.09 5.31
N LEU A 140 -2.50 -9.34 5.62
CA LEU A 140 -2.88 -10.50 4.82
C LEU A 140 -4.40 -10.72 4.84
N ALA A 141 -5.01 -10.71 6.03
CA ALA A 141 -6.45 -10.85 6.22
C ALA A 141 -7.24 -9.73 5.54
N ALA A 142 -6.69 -8.51 5.55
CA ALA A 142 -7.29 -7.35 4.91
C ALA A 142 -7.13 -7.29 3.38
N ARG A 143 -6.39 -8.25 2.77
CA ARG A 143 -6.11 -8.32 1.33
C ARG A 143 -5.42 -7.05 0.78
N ASP A 144 -4.56 -6.44 1.59
CA ASP A 144 -3.84 -5.22 1.22
C ASP A 144 -2.97 -5.38 -0.04
N PRO A 145 -2.28 -6.52 -0.28
CA PRO A 145 -1.55 -6.74 -1.54
C PRO A 145 -2.44 -6.70 -2.78
N GLN A 146 -3.63 -7.29 -2.72
CA GLN A 146 -4.58 -7.29 -3.84
C GLN A 146 -5.13 -5.89 -4.10
N LEU A 147 -5.42 -5.13 -3.05
CA LEU A 147 -5.89 -3.75 -3.16
C LEU A 147 -4.83 -2.87 -3.85
N LEU A 148 -3.55 -3.00 -3.44
CA LEU A 148 -2.46 -2.27 -4.09
C LEU A 148 -2.26 -2.70 -5.55
N ALA A 149 -2.40 -3.99 -5.85
CA ALA A 149 -2.30 -4.46 -7.23
C ALA A 149 -3.41 -3.93 -8.13
N LEU A 150 -4.64 -3.82 -7.62
CA LEU A 150 -5.73 -3.15 -8.32
C LEU A 150 -5.38 -1.68 -8.61
N ALA A 151 -4.83 -0.97 -7.62
CA ALA A 151 -4.39 0.42 -7.82
C ALA A 151 -3.26 0.53 -8.87
N TYR A 152 -2.30 -0.40 -8.88
CA TYR A 152 -1.27 -0.46 -9.92
C TYR A 152 -1.85 -0.78 -11.30
N ALA A 153 -2.82 -1.69 -11.41
CA ALA A 153 -3.48 -2.02 -12.66
C ALA A 153 -4.19 -0.80 -13.27
N LEU A 154 -4.84 0.02 -12.44
CA LEU A 154 -5.42 1.29 -12.87
C LEU A 154 -4.34 2.30 -13.30
N LEU A 155 -3.21 2.35 -12.58
CA LEU A 155 -2.12 3.27 -12.88
C LEU A 155 -1.39 2.92 -14.19
N VAL A 156 -1.31 1.64 -14.57
CA VAL A 156 -0.75 1.17 -15.86
C VAL A 156 -1.43 1.82 -17.05
N LEU A 157 -2.70 2.22 -16.93
CA LEU A 157 -3.44 2.88 -18.03
C LEU A 157 -3.04 4.35 -18.22
N MET A 158 -2.44 4.97 -17.21
CA MET A 158 -2.01 6.37 -17.24
C MET A 158 -0.72 6.62 -16.43
N PRO A 159 0.40 5.94 -16.70
CA PRO A 159 1.61 6.00 -15.88
C PRO A 159 2.29 7.38 -15.85
N TRP A 160 2.01 8.27 -16.80
CA TRP A 160 2.49 9.67 -16.77
C TRP A 160 1.70 10.58 -15.82
N ASN A 161 0.57 10.13 -15.28
CA ASN A 161 -0.29 10.98 -14.46
C ASN A 161 0.26 11.09 -13.02
N LEU A 162 1.01 12.17 -12.76
CA LEU A 162 1.61 12.47 -11.45
C LEU A 162 0.59 12.48 -10.29
N SER A 163 -0.66 12.86 -10.55
CA SER A 163 -1.70 12.86 -9.51
C SER A 163 -2.05 11.44 -9.07
N LEU A 164 -2.07 10.47 -9.99
CA LEU A 164 -2.31 9.06 -9.65
C LEU A 164 -1.18 8.51 -8.77
N TRP A 165 0.08 8.86 -9.06
CA TRP A 165 1.21 8.49 -8.22
C TRP A 165 1.10 9.05 -6.80
N TRP A 166 0.67 10.30 -6.69
CA TRP A 166 0.39 10.91 -5.39
C TRP A 166 -0.77 10.21 -4.67
N GLN A 167 -1.88 9.95 -5.36
CA GLN A 167 -3.01 9.21 -4.79
C GLN A 167 -2.60 7.79 -4.34
N LEU A 168 -1.76 7.09 -5.10
CA LEU A 168 -1.20 5.80 -4.71
C LEU A 168 -0.34 5.92 -3.46
N HIS A 169 0.51 6.95 -3.36
CA HIS A 169 1.27 7.23 -2.15
C HIS A 169 0.35 7.46 -0.93
N ARG A 170 -0.74 8.21 -1.10
CA ARG A 170 -1.76 8.43 -0.05
C ARG A 170 -2.49 7.14 0.32
N LEU A 171 -2.86 6.32 -0.66
CA LEU A 171 -3.51 5.03 -0.45
C LEU A 171 -2.64 4.10 0.40
N ARG A 172 -1.35 3.97 0.08
CA ARG A 172 -0.39 3.17 0.86
C ARG A 172 -0.33 3.61 2.31
N PHE A 173 -0.28 4.91 2.56
CA PHE A 173 -0.33 5.45 3.92
C PHE A 173 -1.65 5.14 4.62
N ALA A 174 -2.78 5.28 3.92
CA ALA A 174 -4.10 4.99 4.48
C ALA A 174 -4.29 3.51 4.82
N ILE A 175 -3.70 2.59 4.05
CA ILE A 175 -3.66 1.15 4.34
C ILE A 175 -2.92 0.88 5.64
N GLU A 176 -1.74 1.50 5.83
CA GLU A 176 -0.97 1.34 7.07
C GLU A 176 -1.72 1.87 8.29
N VAL A 177 -2.37 3.04 8.18
CA VAL A 177 -3.21 3.60 9.25
C VAL A 177 -4.42 2.73 9.57
N ASP A 178 -5.03 2.12 8.55
CA ASP A 178 -6.17 1.22 8.71
C ASP A 178 -5.75 -0.11 9.35
N CYS A 179 -4.55 -0.62 9.02
CA CYS A 179 -3.93 -1.74 9.72
C CYS A 179 -3.65 -1.39 11.19
N ASP A 180 -3.13 -0.20 11.47
CA ASP A 180 -2.90 0.29 12.84
C ASP A 180 -4.21 0.33 13.64
N ALA A 181 -5.28 0.87 13.05
CA ALA A 181 -6.59 0.93 13.68
C ALA A 181 -7.14 -0.46 14.02
N ARG A 182 -6.99 -1.43 13.11
CA ARG A 182 -7.34 -2.83 13.38
C ARG A 182 -6.48 -3.43 14.48
N MET A 183 -5.16 -3.25 14.47
CA MET A 183 -4.28 -3.76 15.52
C MET A 183 -4.71 -3.28 16.91
N LEU A 184 -5.05 -1.99 17.04
CA LEU A 184 -5.57 -1.43 18.29
C LEU A 184 -6.94 -2.01 18.67
N ALA A 185 -7.83 -2.22 17.69
CA ALA A 185 -9.12 -2.87 17.91
C ALA A 185 -9.01 -4.33 18.39
N HIS A 186 -7.93 -5.04 18.04
CA HIS A 186 -7.64 -6.38 18.57
C HIS A 186 -7.01 -6.35 19.97
N GLY A 187 -6.93 -5.18 20.62
CA GLY A 187 -6.45 -5.04 22.00
C GLY A 187 -4.93 -4.91 22.15
N HIS A 188 -4.19 -4.75 21.06
CA HIS A 188 -2.74 -4.53 21.16
C HIS A 188 -2.42 -3.15 21.76
N ALA A 189 -1.56 -3.13 22.79
CA ALA A 189 -1.17 -1.91 23.47
C ALA A 189 -0.44 -0.93 22.52
N LEU A 190 -0.96 0.30 22.42
CA LEU A 190 -0.44 1.34 21.53
C LEU A 190 1.06 1.58 21.73
N ARG A 191 1.51 1.65 22.99
CA ARG A 191 2.90 1.99 23.33
C ARG A 191 3.87 0.93 22.82
N ASP A 192 3.61 -0.33 23.15
CA ASP A 192 4.48 -1.45 22.77
C ASP A 192 4.51 -1.62 21.25
N TYR A 193 3.34 -1.52 20.62
CA TYR A 193 3.22 -1.59 19.18
C TYR A 193 3.98 -0.46 18.47
N ALA A 194 3.84 0.79 18.93
CA ALA A 194 4.54 1.93 18.35
C ALA A 194 6.06 1.86 18.52
N ILE A 195 6.55 1.28 19.63
CA ILE A 195 7.99 1.03 19.86
C ILE A 195 8.50 0.01 18.85
N VAL A 196 7.80 -1.12 18.70
CA VAL A 196 8.18 -2.18 17.75
C VAL A 196 8.21 -1.64 16.32
N LEU A 197 7.21 -0.87 15.89
CA LEU A 197 7.21 -0.24 14.56
C LEU A 197 8.36 0.75 14.38
N ARG A 198 8.75 1.48 15.42
CA ARG A 198 9.87 2.43 15.34
C ARG A 198 11.22 1.72 15.21
N GLN A 199 11.41 0.65 15.96
CA GLN A 199 12.66 -0.12 15.99
C GLN A 199 12.79 -1.00 14.75
N HIS A 200 11.71 -1.68 14.36
CA HIS A 200 11.74 -2.79 13.40
C HIS A 200 10.87 -2.59 12.17
N GLY A 201 9.98 -1.58 12.16
CA GLY A 201 9.12 -1.26 11.02
C GLY A 201 9.86 -0.63 9.83
N GLN A 202 11.20 -0.68 9.82
CA GLN A 202 12.07 -0.03 8.84
C GLN A 202 12.41 -0.92 7.64
N TYR A 203 11.94 -2.17 7.60
CA TYR A 203 12.36 -3.12 6.56
C TYR A 203 11.24 -3.47 5.57
N TYR A 204 11.44 -2.97 4.36
CA TYR A 204 10.79 -3.18 3.07
C TYR A 204 9.60 -4.15 2.96
N SER A 205 8.49 -3.61 2.43
CA SER A 205 7.41 -4.39 1.80
C SER A 205 7.83 -4.86 0.40
N GLY A 206 7.78 -6.17 0.11
CA GLY A 206 8.24 -6.83 -1.13
C GLY A 206 7.80 -6.21 -2.47
N LEU A 207 6.96 -6.89 -3.26
CA LEU A 207 6.58 -6.47 -4.63
C LEU A 207 6.03 -5.03 -4.72
N THR A 208 5.48 -4.54 -3.61
CA THR A 208 4.96 -3.19 -3.42
C THR A 208 6.05 -2.15 -3.10
N GLY A 209 7.32 -2.52 -2.96
CA GLY A 209 8.47 -1.61 -2.91
C GLY A 209 8.81 -0.96 -4.26
N ALA A 210 8.13 -1.35 -5.34
CA ALA A 210 8.35 -0.88 -6.71
C ALA A 210 7.83 0.55 -6.98
N SER A 211 7.79 1.43 -5.98
CA SER A 211 7.68 2.87 -6.26
C SER A 211 9.05 3.50 -6.02
N PRO A 212 9.62 4.24 -6.98
CA PRO A 212 10.79 5.09 -6.71
C PRO A 212 10.48 6.15 -5.63
N ILE A 213 9.21 6.31 -5.26
CA ILE A 213 8.71 7.18 -4.19
C ILE A 213 8.20 6.31 -3.02
N VAL A 214 8.99 5.34 -2.58
CA VAL A 214 8.93 4.91 -1.17
C VAL A 214 9.90 5.78 -0.40
N LEU A 215 9.55 7.06 -0.28
CA LEU A 215 10.17 7.93 0.71
C LEU A 215 9.70 7.44 2.07
N ASN A 216 10.52 6.58 2.67
CA ASN A 216 10.49 6.22 4.09
C ASN A 216 10.75 7.51 4.90
N ALA A 217 9.73 8.33 5.05
CA ALA A 217 9.85 9.55 5.81
C ALA A 217 9.65 9.19 7.29
N PRO A 218 10.59 9.51 8.20
CA PRO A 218 10.34 9.52 9.65
C PRO A 218 9.05 10.28 10.03
N ARG A 219 8.62 11.20 9.16
CA ARG A 219 7.34 11.93 9.23
C ARG A 219 6.12 11.00 9.13
N ALA A 220 6.16 9.94 8.32
CA ALA A 220 5.04 9.00 8.14
C ALA A 220 4.78 8.19 9.41
N LEU A 221 5.82 7.63 10.04
CA LEU A 221 5.68 6.92 11.31
C LEU A 221 5.23 7.86 12.44
N ARG A 222 5.80 9.08 12.52
CA ARG A 222 5.32 10.09 13.46
C ARG A 222 3.84 10.37 13.27
N ARG A 223 3.38 10.55 12.02
CA ARG A 223 1.98 10.81 11.72
C ARG A 223 1.08 9.63 12.09
N ARG A 224 1.49 8.39 11.79
CA ARG A 224 0.77 7.17 12.21
C ARG A 224 0.56 7.12 13.72
N ARG A 225 1.62 7.38 14.51
CA ARG A 225 1.52 7.43 15.98
C ARG A 225 0.49 8.45 16.48
N HIS A 226 0.43 9.64 15.89
CA HIS A 226 -0.59 10.63 16.24
C HIS A 226 -2.01 10.19 15.88
N LEU A 227 -2.17 9.46 14.78
CA LEU A 227 -3.47 8.93 14.37
C LEU A 227 -3.92 7.75 15.25
N MET A 228 -3.01 6.84 15.60
CA MET A 228 -3.25 5.73 16.56
C MET A 228 -3.91 6.23 17.85
N ALA A 229 -3.36 7.30 18.44
CA ALA A 229 -3.88 7.88 19.67
C ALA A 229 -5.34 8.38 19.56
N ARG A 230 -5.82 8.70 18.35
CA ARG A 230 -7.22 9.10 18.10
C ARG A 230 -8.15 7.90 18.03
N PHE A 231 -7.71 6.79 17.43
CA PHE A 231 -8.50 5.55 17.38
C PHE A 231 -8.73 4.99 18.78
N THR A 232 -7.69 4.96 19.63
CA THR A 232 -7.81 4.51 21.02
C THR A 232 -8.80 5.35 21.82
N ARG A 233 -8.78 6.68 21.63
CA ARG A 233 -9.72 7.57 22.32
C ARG A 233 -11.17 7.32 21.92
N ASN A 234 -11.43 7.13 20.62
CA ASN A 234 -12.77 6.82 20.13
C ASN A 234 -13.27 5.44 20.59
N GLN A 235 -12.38 4.45 20.72
CA GLN A 235 -12.75 3.15 21.28
C GLN A 235 -13.14 3.28 22.75
N ALA A 236 -12.39 4.05 23.54
CA ALA A 236 -12.73 4.31 24.93
C ALA A 236 -14.08 5.05 25.07
N THR A 237 -14.39 6.02 24.20
CA THR A 237 -15.67 6.74 24.25
C THR A 237 -16.88 5.89 23.81
N ASN A 238 -16.68 4.83 23.02
CA ASN A 238 -17.77 3.95 22.60
C ASN A 238 -18.10 2.85 23.63
N LEU A 239 -17.30 2.74 24.70
CA LEU A 239 -17.49 1.78 25.80
C LEU A 239 -18.14 2.41 27.05
N LEU A 240 -18.39 3.72 27.01
CA LEU A 240 -19.12 4.51 28.02
C LEU A 240 -20.52 4.84 27.48
#